data_AF-A0A433JFC8-F1
#
_entry.id   AF-A0A433JFC8-F1
#
_cell.length_a   1.000
_cell.length_b   1.000
_cell.length_c   1.000
_cell.angle_alpha   90.00
_cell.angle_beta   90.00
_cell.angle_gamma   90.00
#
_symmetry.space_group_name_H-M   'P 1'
#
loop_
_entity.id
_entity.type
_entity.pdbx_description
1 polymer ?
#
loop_
_entity_poly.entity_id
_entity_poly.type
_entity_poly.pdbx_seq_one_letter_code
_entity_poly.pdbx_strand_id
1 'polypeptide(L)'
;MFYDRDRIIHATNSENFHLVDNLVTDGGKMGYRTNKAFRPPWSKLAAGQEEIRKAELRRIADKMKDISTYGLYRAFRLFAGNSTFGPEAEKRLNKYRARLDGTATDADRKFITHITCSEAVMLTYQLAFPNREAPFFILLDAAHTMPSTLVNWLQKNGWEAVSV
;
A
#
# COMPACT_ATOMS: atom_id res chain seq x y z
N MET A 1 1.83 0.68 6.44
CA MET A 1 0.43 0.27 6.20
C MET A 1 -0.01 -0.61 7.36
N PHE A 2 -1.20 -0.44 7.93
CA PHE A 2 -1.69 -1.41 8.92
C PHE A 2 -1.87 -2.78 8.28
N TYR A 3 -1.24 -3.78 8.89
CA TYR A 3 -1.51 -5.19 8.60
C TYR A 3 -2.72 -5.67 9.40
N ASP A 4 -2.81 -5.22 10.65
CA ASP A 4 -3.94 -5.40 11.55
C ASP A 4 -4.02 -4.23 12.55
N ARG A 5 -4.73 -4.42 13.67
CA ARG A 5 -4.94 -3.40 14.70
C ARG A 5 -3.62 -2.89 15.30
N ASP A 6 -2.65 -3.77 15.47
CA ASP A 6 -1.49 -3.55 16.33
C ASP A 6 -0.17 -3.54 15.53
N ARG A 7 -0.17 -4.02 14.29
CA ARG A 7 1.02 -4.18 13.45
C ARG A 7 0.94 -3.40 12.15
N ILE A 8 2.10 -2.91 11.71
CA ILE A 8 2.27 -2.21 10.43
C ILE A 8 3.32 -2.91 9.58
N ILE A 9 3.10 -2.93 8.27
CA ILE A 9 4.15 -3.20 7.28
C ILE A 9 4.84 -1.88 6.93
N HIS A 10 6.15 -1.87 7.07
CA HIS A 10 7.05 -0.75 6.81
C HIS A 10 8.36 -1.26 6.19
N ALA A 11 9.11 -0.39 5.51
CA ALA A 11 10.44 -0.69 5.01
C ALA A 11 11.39 0.43 5.44
N THR A 12 12.62 0.07 5.82
CA THR A 12 13.69 1.00 6.19
C THR A 12 14.84 0.93 5.19
N ASN A 13 15.86 1.78 5.36
CA ASN A 13 17.06 1.69 4.53
C ASN A 13 17.91 0.44 4.85
N SER A 14 17.78 -0.11 6.06
CA SER A 14 18.54 -1.27 6.53
C SER A 14 17.81 -2.59 6.37
N GLU A 15 16.47 -2.56 6.27
CA GLU A 15 15.62 -3.73 6.12
C GLU A 15 14.53 -3.45 5.08
N ASN A 16 14.28 -4.41 4.18
CA ASN A 16 13.18 -4.35 3.21
C ASN A 16 11.82 -4.31 3.92
N PHE A 17 10.72 -4.47 3.19
CA PHE A 17 9.40 -4.54 3.82
C PHE A 17 9.38 -5.63 4.90
N HIS A 18 9.02 -5.26 6.12
CA HIS A 18 8.90 -6.14 7.28
C HIS A 18 7.71 -5.71 8.13
N LEU A 19 7.24 -6.64 8.96
CA LEU A 19 6.14 -6.42 9.89
C LEU A 19 6.72 -5.96 11.22
N VAL A 20 6.19 -4.87 11.77
CA VAL A 20 6.57 -4.36 13.08
C VAL A 20 5.35 -4.02 13.91
N ASP A 21 5.50 -4.12 15.22
CA ASP A 21 4.51 -3.59 16.15
C ASP A 21 4.44 -2.07 15.99
N ASN A 22 3.21 -1.55 15.95
CA ASN A 22 2.95 -0.13 15.84
C ASN A 22 3.29 0.58 17.14
N LEU A 23 3.07 -0.09 18.28
CA LEU A 23 3.47 0.38 19.61
C LEU A 23 4.96 0.09 19.84
N VAL A 24 5.70 1.11 20.26
CA VAL A 24 7.11 0.99 20.64
C VAL A 24 7.26 1.47 22.07
N THR A 25 8.02 0.71 22.86
CA THR A 25 8.45 1.14 24.18
C THR A 25 9.91 1.53 24.10
N ASP A 26 10.23 2.79 24.35
CA ASP A 26 11.61 3.28 24.41
C ASP A 26 11.86 3.93 25.78
N GLY A 27 12.77 3.35 26.56
CA GLY A 27 13.15 3.86 27.89
C GLY A 27 11.99 4.04 28.88
N GLY A 28 10.93 3.23 28.78
CA GLY A 28 9.73 3.32 29.63
C GLY A 28 8.64 4.29 29.13
N LYS A 29 8.82 4.91 27.96
CA LYS A 29 7.78 5.71 27.28
C LYS A 29 7.13 4.89 26.17
N MET A 30 5.80 4.83 26.19
CA MET A 30 5.02 4.27 25.08
C MET A 30 4.86 5.33 23.99
N GLY A 31 5.20 4.97 22.76
CA GLY A 31 4.99 5.80 21.57
C GLY A 31 4.60 4.92 20.37
N TYR A 32 4.22 5.55 19.27
CA TYR A 32 3.86 4.82 18.05
C TYR A 32 4.87 5.12 16.94
N ARG A 33 5.16 4.14 16.07
CA ARG A 33 6.11 4.33 14.95
C ARG A 33 5.62 5.32 13.90
N THR A 34 4.33 5.63 13.89
CA THR A 34 3.73 6.59 12.95
C THR A 34 2.95 7.62 13.75
N ASN A 35 3.11 8.92 13.48
CA ASN A 35 2.36 9.96 14.19
C ASN A 35 0.93 10.17 13.67
N LYS A 36 0.64 9.63 12.48
CA LYS A 36 -0.67 9.67 11.82
C LYS A 36 -0.83 8.42 10.99
N ALA A 37 -1.94 7.72 11.17
CA ALA A 37 -2.28 6.59 10.33
C ALA A 37 -3.71 6.72 9.80
N PHE A 38 -3.97 6.17 8.61
CA PHE A 38 -5.27 6.26 7.96
C PHE A 38 -5.96 4.91 8.01
N ARG A 39 -7.18 4.87 8.55
CA ARG A 39 -8.03 3.68 8.56
C ARG A 39 -9.04 3.75 7.41
N PRO A 40 -9.15 2.69 6.60
CA PRO A 40 -10.21 2.60 5.60
C PRO A 40 -11.59 2.64 6.27
N PRO A 41 -12.60 3.23 5.61
CA PRO A 41 -13.96 3.28 6.14
C PRO A 41 -14.65 1.93 5.95
N TRP A 42 -14.24 0.93 6.74
CA TRP A 42 -14.72 -0.46 6.64
C TRP A 42 -16.24 -0.60 6.71
N SER A 43 -16.90 0.31 7.42
CA SER A 43 -18.36 0.40 7.51
C SER A 43 -19.07 0.62 6.17
N LYS A 44 -18.35 1.03 5.11
CA LYS A 44 -18.89 1.16 3.75
C LYS A 44 -18.94 -0.16 2.98
N LEU A 45 -18.34 -1.23 3.49
CA LEU A 45 -18.46 -2.55 2.89
C LEU A 45 -19.80 -3.20 3.26
N ALA A 46 -20.30 -4.07 2.38
CA ALA A 46 -21.44 -4.92 2.72
C ALA A 46 -21.13 -5.79 3.94
N ALA A 47 -22.17 -6.11 4.72
CA ALA A 47 -22.03 -6.94 5.92
C ALA A 47 -21.29 -8.26 5.60
N GLY A 48 -20.31 -8.60 6.45
CA GLY A 48 -19.48 -9.80 6.27
C GLY A 48 -18.33 -9.69 5.26
N GLN A 49 -18.24 -8.61 4.48
CA GLN A 49 -17.14 -8.42 3.52
C GLN A 49 -15.86 -7.87 4.15
N GLU A 50 -15.96 -7.21 5.32
CA GLU A 50 -14.81 -6.57 5.98
C GLU A 50 -13.67 -7.55 6.24
N GLU A 51 -13.96 -8.69 6.87
CA GLU A 51 -12.93 -9.66 7.22
C GLU A 51 -12.33 -10.35 5.99
N ILE A 52 -13.14 -10.57 4.94
CA ILE A 52 -12.68 -11.10 3.64
C ILE A 52 -11.68 -10.12 3.00
N ARG A 53 -12.02 -8.82 2.97
CA ARG A 53 -11.15 -7.79 2.38
C ARG A 53 -9.89 -7.54 3.19
N LYS A 54 -9.97 -7.58 4.52
CA LYS A 54 -8.79 -7.54 5.38
C LYS A 54 -7.88 -8.76 5.18
N ALA A 55 -8.45 -9.96 5.02
CA ALA A 55 -7.67 -11.16 4.70
C ALA A 55 -6.97 -11.03 3.35
N GLU A 56 -7.66 -10.52 2.33
CA GLU A 56 -7.09 -10.31 1.00
C GLU A 56 -5.98 -9.25 0.99
N LEU A 57 -6.19 -8.14 1.71
CA LEU A 57 -5.14 -7.14 1.91
C LEU A 57 -3.90 -7.73 2.58
N ARG A 58 -4.07 -8.54 3.63
CA ARG A 58 -2.95 -9.23 4.30
C ARG A 58 -2.23 -10.15 3.33
N ARG A 59 -2.96 -10.96 2.57
CA ARG A 59 -2.38 -11.86 1.55
C ARG A 59 -1.54 -11.10 0.52
N ILE A 60 -2.05 -9.98 0.00
CA ILE A 60 -1.31 -9.16 -0.97
C ILE A 60 -0.12 -8.47 -0.31
N ALA A 61 -0.28 -7.98 0.92
CA ALA A 61 0.78 -7.32 1.66
C ALA A 61 1.95 -8.28 1.97
N ASP A 62 1.65 -9.51 2.37
CA ASP A 62 2.64 -10.56 2.57
C ASP A 62 3.38 -10.88 1.27
N LYS A 63 2.66 -11.00 0.15
CA LYS A 63 3.30 -11.14 -1.15
C LYS A 63 4.20 -9.94 -1.45
N MET A 64 3.72 -8.70 -1.29
CA MET A 64 4.52 -7.50 -1.57
C MET A 64 5.79 -7.46 -0.74
N LYS A 65 5.70 -7.86 0.53
CA LYS A 65 6.82 -7.98 1.47
C LYS A 65 7.88 -8.95 0.95
N ASP A 66 7.47 -10.11 0.45
CA ASP A 66 8.39 -11.17 0.04
C ASP A 66 9.12 -10.87 -1.28
N ILE A 67 8.55 -10.03 -2.14
CA ILE A 67 9.01 -9.85 -3.53
C ILE A 67 9.52 -8.46 -3.87
N SER A 68 9.32 -7.48 -2.99
CA SER A 68 9.70 -6.08 -3.23
C SER A 68 10.84 -5.67 -2.31
N THR A 69 11.82 -4.95 -2.85
CA THR A 69 12.85 -4.27 -2.05
C THR A 69 12.57 -2.77 -1.99
N TYR A 70 13.09 -2.11 -0.96
CA TYR A 70 12.91 -0.66 -0.82
C TYR A 70 13.77 0.10 -1.84
N GLY A 71 13.17 1.06 -2.54
CA GLY A 71 13.79 1.79 -3.63
C GLY A 71 14.11 3.26 -3.33
N LEU A 72 15.26 3.56 -2.72
CA LEU A 72 15.72 4.94 -2.47
C LEU A 72 15.75 5.80 -3.75
N TYR A 73 16.35 5.29 -4.82
CA TYR A 73 16.41 6.00 -6.11
C TYR A 73 15.01 6.21 -6.73
N ARG A 74 14.04 5.38 -6.38
CA ARG A 74 12.66 5.49 -6.87
C ARG A 74 11.88 6.61 -6.19
N ALA A 75 12.24 6.97 -4.95
CA ALA A 75 11.67 8.12 -4.26
C ALA A 75 11.90 9.44 -5.02
N PHE A 76 13.05 9.59 -5.70
CA PHE A 76 13.32 10.76 -6.55
C PHE A 76 12.49 10.79 -7.84
N ARG A 77 12.11 9.62 -8.38
CA ARG A 77 11.28 9.54 -9.59
C ARG A 77 9.81 9.83 -9.35
N LEU A 78 9.34 9.83 -8.10
CA LEU A 78 7.95 10.19 -7.79
C LEU A 78 7.59 11.61 -8.27
N PHE A 79 8.58 12.50 -8.36
CA PHE A 79 8.41 13.87 -8.86
C PHE A 79 8.28 13.97 -10.39
N ALA A 80 8.70 12.95 -11.12
CA ALA A 80 8.72 12.93 -12.57
C ALA A 80 7.51 12.14 -13.09
N GLY A 81 6.33 12.78 -13.15
CA GLY A 81 5.12 12.17 -13.68
C GLY A 81 3.84 12.81 -13.15
N ASN A 82 2.70 12.25 -13.53
CA ASN A 82 1.38 12.68 -13.05
C ASN A 82 0.84 11.65 -12.05
N SER A 83 0.34 12.10 -10.89
CA SER A 83 -0.28 11.25 -9.88
C SER A 83 -1.68 10.75 -10.26
N THR A 84 -2.28 11.21 -11.37
CA THR A 84 -3.61 10.77 -11.82
C THR A 84 -3.59 9.33 -12.34
N PHE A 85 -4.59 8.53 -11.95
CA PHE A 85 -4.77 7.18 -12.45
C PHE A 85 -5.20 7.19 -13.93
N GLY A 86 -4.22 7.05 -14.83
CA GLY A 86 -4.42 7.00 -16.28
C GLY A 86 -4.13 5.64 -16.91
N PRO A 87 -4.16 5.55 -18.27
CA PRO A 87 -3.92 4.31 -19.00
C PRO A 87 -2.60 3.61 -18.63
N GLU A 88 -1.54 4.36 -18.35
CA GLU A 88 -0.25 3.80 -17.96
C GLU A 88 -0.25 3.22 -16.53
N ALA A 89 -1.01 3.82 -15.61
CA ALA A 89 -1.21 3.27 -14.27
C ALA A 89 -1.98 1.94 -14.35
N GLU A 90 -3.01 1.88 -15.19
CA GLU A 90 -3.78 0.66 -15.45
C GLU A 90 -2.91 -0.45 -16.06
N LYS A 91 -2.10 -0.13 -17.08
CA LYS A 91 -1.16 -1.09 -17.67
C LYS A 91 -0.20 -1.66 -16.63
N ARG A 92 0.36 -0.83 -15.74
CA ARG A 92 1.22 -1.30 -14.65
C ARG A 92 0.47 -2.17 -13.65
N LEU A 93 -0.73 -1.77 -13.25
CA LEU A 93 -1.56 -2.56 -12.34
C LEU A 93 -1.89 -3.94 -12.91
N ASN A 94 -2.25 -4.01 -14.19
CA ASN A 94 -2.56 -5.29 -14.85
C ASN A 94 -1.33 -6.20 -14.97
N LYS A 95 -0.12 -5.64 -15.17
CA LYS A 95 1.12 -6.41 -15.05
C LYS A 95 1.29 -7.00 -13.66
N TYR A 96 1.00 -6.25 -12.60
CA TYR A 96 1.11 -6.74 -11.23
C TYR A 96 0.08 -7.82 -10.90
N ARG A 97 -1.15 -7.69 -11.40
CA ARG A 97 -2.18 -8.75 -11.30
C ARG A 97 -1.72 -10.05 -11.96
N ALA A 98 -1.28 -9.98 -13.22
CA ALA A 98 -0.77 -11.16 -13.93
C ALA A 98 0.37 -11.85 -13.18
N ARG A 99 1.26 -11.08 -12.54
CA ARG A 99 2.34 -11.62 -11.71
C ARG A 99 1.84 -12.28 -10.43
N LEU A 100 0.86 -11.67 -9.75
CA LEU A 100 0.26 -12.23 -8.54
C LEU A 100 -0.46 -13.56 -8.79
N ASP A 101 -1.05 -13.71 -9.97
CA ASP A 101 -1.85 -14.86 -10.37
C ASP A 101 -1.02 -15.93 -11.11
N GLY A 102 0.30 -15.72 -11.24
CA GLY A 102 1.20 -16.67 -11.89
C GLY A 102 1.05 -16.77 -13.41
N THR A 103 0.33 -15.84 -14.03
CA THR A 103 0.08 -15.76 -15.48
C THR A 103 1.02 -14.80 -16.21
N ALA A 104 1.97 -14.19 -15.49
CA ALA A 104 2.98 -13.34 -16.09
C ALA A 104 3.88 -14.11 -17.05
N THR A 105 4.23 -13.48 -18.17
CA THR A 105 5.19 -14.02 -19.14
C THR A 105 6.58 -14.11 -18.53
N ASP A 106 7.47 -14.94 -19.09
CA ASP A 106 8.86 -15.09 -18.63
C ASP A 106 9.65 -13.76 -18.66
N ALA A 107 9.34 -12.89 -19.62
CA ALA A 107 9.87 -11.54 -19.70
C ALA A 107 9.34 -10.60 -18.60
N ASP A 108 8.16 -10.89 -18.04
CA ASP A 108 7.48 -10.12 -16.99
C ASP A 108 7.68 -10.70 -15.58
N ARG A 109 8.37 -11.85 -15.42
CA ARG A 109 8.59 -12.51 -14.12
C ARG A 109 9.43 -11.70 -13.13
N LYS A 110 10.23 -10.73 -13.59
CA LYS A 110 10.95 -9.82 -12.68
C LYS A 110 9.93 -8.92 -12.00
N PHE A 111 9.66 -9.22 -10.72
CA PHE A 111 8.78 -8.43 -9.87
C PHE A 111 9.29 -7.00 -9.76
N ILE A 112 8.46 -6.10 -9.23
CA ILE A 112 8.94 -4.75 -8.90
C ILE A 112 10.07 -4.89 -7.89
N THR A 113 11.31 -4.75 -8.33
CA THR A 113 12.44 -4.90 -7.44
C THR A 113 12.49 -3.77 -6.44
N HIS A 114 12.11 -2.54 -6.81
CA HIS A 114 12.26 -1.37 -5.94
C HIS A 114 10.96 -0.59 -5.88
N ILE A 115 10.27 -0.50 -4.73
CA ILE A 115 9.08 0.37 -4.52
C ILE A 115 9.31 1.30 -3.32
N THR A 116 8.55 2.39 -3.26
CA THR A 116 8.47 3.24 -2.06
C THR A 116 7.35 2.77 -1.13
N CYS A 117 7.32 3.24 0.11
CA CYS A 117 6.27 2.90 1.08
C CYS A 117 4.87 3.37 0.63
N SER A 118 4.76 4.55 0.00
CA SER A 118 3.47 5.04 -0.52
C SER A 118 3.01 4.21 -1.71
N GLU A 119 3.92 3.86 -2.62
CA GLU A 119 3.64 2.96 -3.75
C GLU A 119 3.14 1.60 -3.25
N ALA A 120 3.83 0.99 -2.28
CA ALA A 120 3.44 -0.28 -1.68
C ALA A 120 2.01 -0.25 -1.13
N VAL A 121 1.65 0.82 -0.40
CA VAL A 121 0.30 1.00 0.13
C VAL A 121 -0.71 1.07 -1.01
N MET A 122 -0.50 1.94 -2.01
CA MET A 122 -1.44 2.12 -3.11
C MET A 122 -1.65 0.84 -3.91
N LEU A 123 -0.56 0.16 -4.26
CA LEU A 123 -0.63 -1.10 -5.01
C LEU A 123 -1.37 -2.19 -4.22
N THR A 124 -1.13 -2.29 -2.91
CA THR A 124 -1.80 -3.29 -2.08
C THR A 124 -3.32 -3.12 -2.11
N TYR A 125 -3.82 -1.88 -1.99
CA TYR A 125 -5.25 -1.61 -2.10
C TYR A 125 -5.78 -1.78 -3.53
N GLN A 126 -5.06 -1.33 -4.56
CA GLN A 126 -5.49 -1.50 -5.95
C GLN A 126 -5.60 -2.97 -6.37
N LEU A 127 -4.75 -3.83 -5.81
CA LEU A 127 -4.75 -5.27 -6.06
C LEU A 127 -5.83 -5.98 -5.24
N ALA A 128 -6.09 -5.55 -3.99
CA ALA A 128 -7.10 -6.17 -3.12
C ALA A 128 -8.55 -5.82 -3.50
N PHE A 129 -8.74 -4.75 -4.25
CA PHE A 129 -10.05 -4.27 -4.70
C PHE A 129 -10.12 -4.25 -6.24
N PRO A 130 -10.06 -5.42 -6.92
CA PRO A 130 -9.91 -5.49 -8.37
C PRO A 130 -11.04 -4.83 -9.17
N ASN A 131 -12.25 -4.83 -8.60
CA ASN A 131 -13.45 -4.22 -9.18
C ASN A 131 -13.55 -2.71 -8.96
N ARG A 132 -12.48 -2.08 -8.47
CA ARG A 132 -12.39 -0.64 -8.23
C ARG A 132 -13.44 -0.09 -7.25
N GLU A 133 -13.75 -0.88 -6.23
CA GLU A 133 -14.72 -0.51 -5.19
C GLU A 133 -14.28 0.76 -4.44
N ALA A 134 -15.05 1.83 -4.56
CA ALA A 134 -14.80 3.07 -3.82
C ALA A 134 -15.24 2.93 -2.34
N PRO A 135 -14.53 3.55 -1.39
CA PRO A 135 -13.31 4.37 -1.53
C PRO A 135 -12.01 3.55 -1.37
N PHE A 136 -12.07 2.23 -1.49
CA PHE A 136 -10.95 1.34 -1.18
C PHE A 136 -9.94 1.24 -2.32
N PHE A 137 -10.41 1.31 -3.57
CA PHE A 137 -9.52 1.40 -4.72
C PHE A 137 -8.91 2.80 -4.81
N ILE A 138 -7.61 2.91 -4.54
CA ILE A 138 -6.91 4.19 -4.60
C ILE A 138 -6.72 4.60 -6.06
N LEU A 139 -7.47 5.62 -6.49
CA LEU A 139 -7.44 6.12 -7.86
C LEU A 139 -6.28 7.11 -8.07
N LEU A 140 -5.05 6.67 -7.78
CA LEU A 140 -3.81 7.41 -8.00
C LEU A 140 -2.78 6.54 -8.70
N ASP A 141 -1.91 7.16 -9.49
CA ASP A 141 -0.76 6.49 -10.07
C ASP A 141 0.28 6.21 -8.99
N ALA A 142 0.35 4.95 -8.54
CA ALA A 142 1.26 4.53 -7.48
C ALA A 142 2.75 4.83 -7.78
N ALA A 143 3.15 4.87 -9.06
CA ALA A 143 4.53 5.10 -9.47
C ALA A 143 4.95 6.58 -9.42
N HIS A 144 3.98 7.51 -9.43
CA HIS A 144 4.22 8.96 -9.49
C HIS A 144 3.41 9.72 -8.43
N THR A 145 3.11 9.07 -7.30
CA THR A 145 2.35 9.67 -6.21
C THR A 145 3.20 9.83 -4.96
N MET A 146 3.38 11.09 -4.57
CA MET A 146 4.04 11.46 -3.34
C MET A 146 3.21 11.06 -2.10
N PRO A 147 3.84 10.79 -0.94
CA PRO A 147 3.12 10.50 0.30
C PRO A 147 2.10 11.59 0.68
N SER A 148 2.43 12.87 0.48
CA SER A 148 1.51 13.99 0.75
C SER A 148 0.26 13.95 -0.15
N THR A 149 0.43 13.64 -1.44
CA THR A 149 -0.67 13.46 -2.38
C THR A 149 -1.58 12.30 -1.97
N LEU A 150 -0.99 11.18 -1.55
CA LEU A 150 -1.73 10.04 -1.02
C LEU A 150 -2.53 10.44 0.23
N VAL A 151 -1.91 11.11 1.20
CA VAL A 151 -2.58 11.60 2.42
C VAL A 151 -3.79 12.48 2.08
N ASN A 152 -3.60 13.45 1.18
CA ASN A 152 -4.68 14.34 0.74
C ASN A 152 -5.83 13.56 0.07
N TRP A 153 -5.50 12.55 -0.73
CA TRP A 153 -6.50 11.70 -1.36
C TRP A 153 -7.28 10.87 -0.34
N LEU A 154 -6.60 10.24 0.63
CA LEU A 154 -7.23 9.43 1.68
C LEU A 154 -8.23 10.27 2.49
N GLN A 155 -7.82 11.48 2.89
CA GLN A 155 -8.69 12.44 3.60
C GLN A 155 -9.94 12.80 2.78
N LYS A 156 -9.77 13.15 1.50
CA LYS A 156 -10.88 13.49 0.60
C LYS A 156 -11.84 12.32 0.35
N ASN A 157 -11.37 11.09 0.48
CA ASN A 157 -12.17 9.88 0.24
C ASN A 157 -12.74 9.25 1.53
N GLY A 158 -12.73 10.00 2.64
CA GLY A 158 -13.38 9.61 3.89
C GLY A 158 -12.66 8.50 4.65
N TRP A 159 -11.33 8.40 4.47
CA TRP A 159 -10.50 7.57 5.35
C TRP A 159 -10.21 8.35 6.63
N GLU A 160 -10.32 7.67 7.76
CA GLU A 160 -10.19 8.29 9.07
C GLU A 160 -8.71 8.42 9.46
N ALA A 161 -8.26 9.64 9.71
CA ALA A 161 -6.96 9.88 10.30
C ALA A 161 -7.04 9.57 11.80
N VAL A 162 -6.33 8.55 12.24
CA VAL A 162 -6.22 8.17 13.64
C VAL A 162 -4.88 8.67 14.14
N SER A 163 -4.92 9.44 15.23
CA SER A 163 -3.76 9.68 16.07
C SER A 163 -3.42 8.36 16.72
N VAL A 164 -2.30 7.79 16.30
CA VAL A 164 -1.67 6.66 16.94
C VAL A 164 -0.54 7.23 17.76
#